data_AF-A0AAJ4JM83-F1
#
_entry.id   AF-A0AAJ4JM83-F1
#
_cell.length_a   1.000
_cell.length_b   1.000
_cell.length_c   1.000
_cell.angle_alpha   90.00
_cell.angle_beta   90.00
_cell.angle_gamma   90.00
#
_symmetry.space_group_name_H-M   'P 1'
#
loop_
_entity.id
_entity.type
_entity.pdbx_description
1 polymer ?
#
loop_
_entity_poly.entity_id
_entity_poly.type
_entity_poly.pdbx_seq_one_letter_code
_entity_poly.pdbx_strand_id
1 'polypeptide(L)' 'MIHPYYERVYLACGPTDFRKSNDGLAIIVKEAFELDPFSL' A
#
# COMPACT_ATOMS: atom_id res chain seq x y z
N MET A 1 5.82 -20.69 -2.98
CA MET A 1 5.06 -20.52 -1.72
C MET A 1 4.08 -19.37 -1.93
N ILE A 2 2.81 -19.68 -2.21
CA ILE A 2 1.75 -18.67 -2.25
C ILE A 2 1.12 -18.70 -0.85
N HIS A 3 1.20 -17.60 -0.09
CA HIS A 3 0.53 -17.48 1.20
C HIS A 3 -0.98 -17.36 0.95
N PRO A 4 -1.81 -18.32 1.43
CA PRO A 4 -3.23 -18.36 1.08
C PRO A 4 -4.13 -17.37 1.84
N TYR A 5 -3.57 -16.37 2.55
CA TYR A 5 -4.33 -15.53 3.49
C TYR A 5 -4.14 -14.01 3.33
N TYR A 6 -3.77 -13.53 2.15
CA TYR A 6 -3.88 -12.09 1.89
C TYR A 6 -5.26 -11.79 1.34
N GLU A 7 -6.10 -11.12 2.13
CA GLU A 7 -7.48 -10.80 1.74
C GLU A 7 -7.51 -9.92 0.47
N ARG A 8 -6.57 -8.97 0.35
CA ARG A 8 -6.40 -8.09 -0.82
C ARG A 8 -4.94 -7.71 -1.03
N VAL A 9 -4.53 -7.63 -2.30
CA VAL A 9 -3.21 -7.14 -2.73
C VAL A 9 -3.42 -5.99 -3.72
N TYR A 10 -2.74 -4.86 -3.49
CA TYR A 10 -2.80 -3.69 -4.35
C TYR A 10 -1.46 -3.50 -5.08
N LEU A 11 -1.51 -3.21 -6.37
CA LEU A 11 -0.33 -2.95 -7.20
C LEU A 11 -0.36 -1.49 -7.69
N ALA A 12 0.76 -0.79 -7.52
CA ALA A 12 0.93 0.51 -8.15
C ALA A 12 1.20 0.33 -9.66
N CYS A 13 0.27 0.79 -10.50
CA CYS A 13 0.34 0.63 -11.96
C CYS A 13 1.08 1.77 -12.69
N GLY A 14 1.62 2.74 -11.95
CA GLY A 14 2.29 3.91 -12.50
C GLY A 14 3.53 4.32 -11.69
N PRO A 15 4.26 5.35 -12.16
CA PRO A 15 5.42 5.87 -11.44
C PRO A 15 5.05 6.23 -10.00
N THR A 16 5.69 5.58 -9.04
CA THR A 16 5.45 5.81 -7.62
C THR A 16 6.65 6.53 -7.04
N ASP A 17 6.40 7.71 -6.48
CA ASP A 17 7.44 8.49 -5.84
C ASP A 17 7.73 7.95 -4.44
N PHE A 18 8.90 7.33 -4.28
CA PHE A 18 9.36 6.78 -3.02
C PHE A 18 10.31 7.71 -2.25
N ARG A 19 10.45 8.98 -2.65
CA ARG A 19 11.34 9.97 -1.96
C ARG A 19 10.98 10.18 -0.48
N LYS A 20 9.76 9.81 -0.06
CA LYS A 20 9.30 9.85 1.34
C LYS A 20 9.28 8.47 2.02
N SER A 21 9.96 7.48 1.45
CA SER A 21 9.99 6.10 1.93
C SER A 21 8.61 5.44 1.97
N ASN A 22 8.54 4.24 2.53
CA ASN A 22 7.32 3.46 2.71
C ASN A 22 6.28 4.19 3.57
N ASP A 23 6.72 4.88 4.63
CA ASP A 23 5.82 5.57 5.56
C ASP A 23 5.10 6.73 4.88
N GLY A 24 5.80 7.51 4.06
CA GLY A 24 5.19 8.57 3.27
C GLY A 24 4.18 8.05 2.26
N LEU A 25 4.46 6.89 1.64
CA LEU A 25 3.50 6.24 0.75
C LEU A 25 2.28 5.71 1.51
N ALA A 26 2.47 5.13 2.69
CA ALA A 26 1.37 4.62 3.52
C ALA A 26 0.39 5.73 3.93
N ILE A 27 0.90 6.93 4.23
CA ILE A 27 0.05 8.10 4.50
C ILE A 27 -0.79 8.46 3.27
N ILE A 28 -0.19 8.49 2.08
CA ILE A 28 -0.92 8.79 0.84
C ILE A 28 -1.99 7.73 0.58
N VAL A 29 -1.66 6.44 0.76
CA VAL A 29 -2.62 5.34 0.62
C VAL A 29 -3.82 5.52 1.55
N LYS A 30 -3.55 5.89 2.81
CA LYS A 30 -4.58 6.11 3.81
C LYS A 30 -5.47 7.31 3.52
N GLU A 31 -4.88 8.45 3.23
CA GLU A 31 -5.61 9.71 3.09
C GLU A 31 -6.29 9.84 1.72
N ALA A 32 -5.69 9.33 0.64
CA ALA A 32 -6.21 9.50 -0.72
C ALA A 32 -7.13 8.35 -1.18
N PHE A 33 -6.99 7.16 -0.60
CA PHE A 33 -7.76 5.97 -1.01
C PHE A 33 -8.59 5.36 0.13
N GLU A 34 -8.56 5.93 1.33
CA GLU A 34 -9.29 5.44 2.51
C GLU A 34 -8.96 3.97 2.85
N LEU A 35 -7.75 3.52 2.54
CA LEU A 35 -7.25 2.17 2.83
C LEU A 35 -6.34 2.19 4.06
N ASP A 36 -6.38 1.13 4.87
CA ASP A 36 -5.39 0.93 5.92
C ASP A 36 -4.23 0.04 5.41
N PRO A 37 -3.05 0.59 5.12
CA PRO A 37 -1.92 -0.21 4.65
C PRO A 37 -1.29 -1.09 5.74
N PHE A 38 -1.71 -0.97 6.99
CA PHE A 38 -1.18 -1.73 8.13
C PHE A 38 -2.24 -2.65 8.77
N SER A 39 -3.43 -2.74 8.19
CA SER A 39 -4.43 -3.73 8.61
C SER A 39 -3.90 -5.14 8.36
N LEU A 40 -4.03 -6.01 9.36
CA LEU A 40 -3.64 -7.43 9.31
C LEU A 40 -4.61 -8.27 8.50
#